data_AF-A0A2Z3HPV9-F1
#
_entry.id   AF-A0A2Z3HPV9-F1
#
_cell.length_a   1.000
_cell.length_b   1.000
_cell.length_c   1.000
_cell.angle_alpha   90.00
_cell.angle_beta   90.00
_cell.angle_gamma   90.00
#
_symmetry.space_group_name_H-M   'P 1'
#
loop_
_entity.id
_entity.type
_entity.pdbx_description
1 polymer ?
#
loop_
_entity_poly.entity_id
_entity_poly.type
_entity_poly.pdbx_seq_one_letter_code
_entity_poly.pdbx_strand_id
1 'polypeptide(L)'
;MSLSRIVMRLARNPGSEFGGDDRRGYTLTAPLTADGRLDPEAYAATRAECSVRRFAPDEDAVMGRLARRGANWFFDYDKASSDDDEPVHRLGDHRFVVGEYVTVTDEDGQPLTYKIVEVQKA
;
A
#
# COMPACT_ATOMS: atom_id res chain seq x y z
N MET A 1 20.40 0.92 2.87
CA MET A 1 19.29 1.79 2.39
C MET A 1 18.25 1.87 3.48
N SER A 2 17.66 3.04 3.73
CA SER A 2 16.65 3.21 4.78
C SER A 2 15.27 2.87 4.25
N LEU A 3 14.48 2.13 5.03
CA LEU A 3 13.06 1.95 4.75
C LEU A 3 12.29 3.24 5.03
N SER A 4 11.11 3.37 4.46
CA SER A 4 10.19 4.45 4.76
C SER A 4 8.87 3.89 5.24
N ARG A 5 8.31 4.51 6.27
CA ARG A 5 6.93 4.35 6.70
C ARG A 5 6.05 5.31 5.92
N ILE A 6 5.03 4.79 5.27
CA ILE A 6 4.11 5.52 4.40
C ILE A 6 2.70 5.28 4.91
N VAL A 7 1.91 6.33 5.13
CA VAL A 7 0.51 6.21 5.54
C VAL A 7 -0.39 6.72 4.42
N MET A 8 -1.32 5.86 4.01
CA MET A 8 -2.32 6.14 3.01
C MET A 8 -3.70 6.04 3.64
N ARG A 9 -4.58 6.99 3.38
CA ARG A 9 -5.95 7.04 3.92
C ARG A 9 -6.97 7.11 2.81
N LEU A 10 -8.13 6.50 2.99
CA LEU A 10 -9.15 6.44 1.95
C LEU A 10 -9.59 7.85 1.59
N ALA A 11 -9.36 8.23 0.33
CA ALA A 11 -9.79 9.51 -0.20
C ALA A 11 -11.30 9.48 -0.50
N ARG A 12 -11.85 10.62 -0.91
CA ARG A 12 -13.23 10.63 -1.41
C ARG A 12 -13.32 9.77 -2.67
N ASN A 13 -14.18 8.75 -2.64
CA ASN A 13 -14.49 7.87 -3.76
C ASN A 13 -15.99 8.01 -4.09
N PRO A 14 -16.38 9.00 -4.92
CA PRO A 14 -17.78 9.17 -5.30
C PRO A 14 -18.30 7.91 -6.02
N GLY A 15 -19.42 7.38 -5.55
CA GLY A 15 -20.05 6.20 -6.16
C GLY A 15 -19.54 4.85 -5.65
N SER A 16 -18.56 4.81 -4.74
CA SER A 16 -18.38 3.63 -3.89
C SER A 16 -19.27 3.72 -2.65
N GLU A 17 -19.36 2.63 -1.90
CA GLU A 17 -20.02 2.62 -0.58
C GLU A 17 -19.33 3.56 0.42
N PHE A 18 -18.07 3.91 0.15
CA PHE A 18 -17.27 4.80 0.97
C PHE A 18 -17.14 6.17 0.31
N GLY A 19 -17.92 7.16 0.77
CA GLY A 19 -17.74 8.58 0.39
C GLY A 19 -16.35 9.17 0.74
N GLY A 20 -15.50 8.39 1.42
CA GLY A 20 -14.19 8.71 1.99
C GLY A 20 -14.18 8.41 3.49
N ASP A 21 -13.06 7.94 4.05
CA ASP A 21 -12.90 7.73 5.50
C ASP A 21 -11.42 7.78 5.89
N ASP A 22 -11.03 8.77 6.70
CA ASP A 22 -9.64 8.95 7.12
C ASP A 22 -9.21 7.97 8.22
N ARG A 23 -10.13 7.16 8.74
CA ARG A 23 -9.88 6.05 9.66
C ARG A 23 -9.71 4.72 8.95
N ARG A 24 -9.89 4.68 7.62
CA ARG A 24 -9.62 3.51 6.76
C ARG A 24 -8.37 3.77 5.91
N GLY A 25 -7.49 2.79 5.79
CA GLY A 25 -6.27 2.98 5.02
C GLY A 25 -5.22 1.89 5.21
N TYR A 26 -4.00 2.24 4.80
CA TYR A 26 -2.84 1.35 4.83
C TYR A 26 -1.63 2.06 5.42
N THR A 27 -0.82 1.33 6.17
CA THR A 27 0.56 1.71 6.48
C THR A 27 1.51 0.77 5.75
N LEU A 28 2.40 1.32 4.92
CA LEU A 28 3.41 0.56 4.20
C LEU A 28 4.78 0.84 4.81
N THR A 29 5.60 -0.20 4.92
CA THR A 29 7.04 -0.08 5.15
C THR A 29 7.75 -0.58 3.91
N ALA A 30 8.44 0.31 3.20
CA ALA A 30 9.11 -0.04 1.94
C ALA A 30 10.29 0.90 1.63
N PRO A 31 11.29 0.46 0.87
CA PRO A 31 12.35 1.33 0.38
C PRO A 31 11.83 2.20 -0.76
N LEU A 32 12.18 3.50 -0.70
CA LEU A 32 11.85 4.48 -1.72
C LEU A 32 13.11 5.01 -2.41
N THR A 33 13.00 5.28 -3.70
CA THR A 33 14.01 6.03 -4.47
C THR A 33 14.00 7.51 -4.08
N ALA A 34 14.99 8.27 -4.54
CA ALA A 34 15.06 9.72 -4.31
C ALA A 34 13.83 10.49 -4.85
N ASP A 35 13.18 9.96 -5.89
CA ASP A 35 11.97 10.56 -6.47
C ASP A 35 10.67 10.15 -5.76
N GLY A 36 10.77 9.33 -4.72
CA GLY A 36 9.67 8.82 -3.91
C GLY A 36 8.96 7.61 -4.50
N ARG A 37 9.56 6.86 -5.43
CA ARG A 37 8.95 5.61 -5.96
C ARG A 37 9.46 4.40 -5.20
N LEU A 38 8.74 3.27 -5.25
CA LEU A 38 9.29 2.01 -4.72
C LEU A 38 10.60 1.68 -5.43
N ASP A 39 11.63 1.34 -4.65
CA ASP A 39 12.92 0.90 -5.17
C ASP A 39 12.93 -0.64 -5.30
N PRO A 40 12.86 -1.21 -6.51
CA PRO A 40 12.79 -2.66 -6.68
C PRO A 40 14.09 -3.38 -6.31
N GLU A 41 15.23 -2.71 -6.47
CA GLU A 41 16.56 -3.27 -6.17
C GLU A 41 16.75 -3.32 -4.65
N ALA A 42 16.48 -2.21 -3.96
CA ALA A 42 16.52 -2.16 -2.51
C ALA A 42 15.48 -3.09 -1.87
N TYR A 43 14.30 -3.21 -2.47
CA TYR A 43 13.26 -4.14 -2.01
C TYR A 43 13.74 -5.59 -2.05
N ALA A 44 14.48 -6.01 -3.07
CA ALA A 44 14.99 -7.38 -3.13
C ALA A 44 15.90 -7.70 -1.94
N ALA A 45 16.69 -6.72 -1.46
CA ALA A 45 17.56 -6.87 -0.31
C ALA A 45 16.83 -6.77 1.05
N THR A 46 15.71 -6.04 1.12
CA THR A 46 14.98 -5.71 2.36
C THR A 46 13.58 -6.31 2.43
N ARG A 47 13.26 -7.27 1.56
CA ARG A 47 11.92 -7.86 1.42
C ARG A 47 11.34 -8.37 2.75
N ALA A 48 12.18 -8.93 3.61
CA ALA A 48 11.75 -9.46 4.91
C ALA A 48 11.24 -8.39 5.88
N GLU A 49 11.65 -7.13 5.68
CA GLU A 49 11.29 -5.97 6.50
C GLU A 49 10.12 -5.18 5.88
N CYS A 50 9.84 -5.41 4.58
CA CYS A 50 8.78 -4.73 3.87
C CYS A 50 7.40 -5.28 4.26
N SER A 51 6.58 -4.43 4.87
CA SER A 51 5.30 -4.82 5.48
C SER A 51 4.17 -3.90 5.04
N VAL A 52 2.94 -4.43 5.14
CA VAL A 52 1.70 -3.71 4.90
C VAL A 52 0.81 -3.90 6.13
N ARG A 53 0.15 -2.84 6.58
CA ARG A 53 -0.89 -2.91 7.62
C ARG A 53 -2.15 -2.25 7.10
N ARG A 54 -3.20 -3.04 6.88
CA ARG A 54 -4.55 -2.55 6.58
C ARG A 54 -5.26 -2.20 7.87
N PHE A 55 -5.92 -1.05 7.92
CA PHE A 55 -6.68 -0.62 9.09
C PHE A 55 -8.02 -0.02 8.67
N ALA A 56 -9.04 -0.26 9.49
CA ALA A 56 -10.40 0.23 9.32
C ALA A 56 -11.06 0.41 10.70
N PRO A 57 -12.11 1.23 10.85
CA PRO A 57 -12.73 1.49 12.15
C PRO A 57 -13.48 0.28 12.74
N ASP A 58 -14.02 -0.61 11.89
CA ASP A 58 -14.91 -1.70 12.30
C ASP A 58 -14.26 -3.10 12.15
N GLU A 59 -12.96 -3.14 11.85
CA GLU A 59 -12.20 -4.37 11.62
C GLU A 59 -10.86 -4.32 12.36
N ASP A 60 -10.39 -5.47 12.85
CA ASP A 60 -9.04 -5.57 13.39
C ASP A 60 -8.00 -5.29 12.29
N ALA A 61 -6.90 -4.63 12.68
CA ALA A 61 -5.86 -4.30 11.71
C ALA A 61 -5.17 -5.57 11.21
N VAL A 62 -5.14 -5.75 9.89
CA VAL A 62 -4.54 -6.91 9.23
C VAL A 62 -3.11 -6.57 8.84
N MET A 63 -2.18 -7.45 9.22
CA MET A 63 -0.76 -7.34 8.86
C MET A 63 -0.45 -8.26 7.69
N GLY A 64 0.18 -7.71 6.66
CA GLY A 64 0.66 -8.43 5.49
C GLY A 64 2.07 -8.02 5.12
N ARG A 65 2.54 -8.52 3.98
CA ARG A 65 3.82 -8.16 3.37
C ARG A 65 3.61 -7.46 2.05
N LEU A 66 4.54 -6.58 1.72
CA LEU A 66 4.63 -6.06 0.35
C LEU A 66 5.28 -7.14 -0.51
N ALA A 67 4.57 -7.61 -1.54
CA ALA A 67 5.05 -8.61 -2.47
C ALA A 67 5.23 -8.04 -3.88
N ARG A 68 6.08 -8.68 -4.69
CA ARG A 68 6.35 -8.28 -6.07
C ARG A 68 6.49 -9.50 -6.98
N ARG A 69 5.81 -9.49 -8.12
CA ARG A 69 5.93 -10.50 -9.20
C ARG A 69 6.15 -9.77 -10.53
N GLY A 70 7.37 -9.84 -11.08
CA GLY A 70 7.74 -9.03 -12.25
C GLY A 70 7.64 -7.54 -11.95
N ALA A 71 6.87 -6.78 -12.74
CA ALA A 71 6.62 -5.36 -12.49
C ALA A 71 5.47 -5.09 -11.51
N ASN A 72 4.67 -6.11 -11.18
CA ASN A 72 3.47 -5.95 -10.37
C ASN A 72 3.78 -6.09 -8.89
N TRP A 73 3.08 -5.29 -8.08
CA TRP A 73 3.16 -5.27 -6.63
C TRP A 73 1.81 -5.62 -6.02
N PHE A 74 1.84 -6.31 -4.88
CA PHE A 74 0.66 -6.87 -4.24
C PHE A 74 0.77 -6.70 -2.72
N PHE A 75 -0.37 -6.57 -2.05
CA PHE A 75 -0.45 -6.75 -0.61
C PHE A 75 -0.86 -8.20 -0.34
N ASP A 76 0.02 -8.94 0.32
CA ASP A 76 -0.10 -10.38 0.55
C ASP A 76 -0.27 -10.57 2.07
N TYR A 77 -1.45 -11.03 2.49
CA TYR A 77 -1.80 -11.21 3.90
C TYR A 77 -1.64 -12.66 4.36
N ASP A 78 -1.82 -13.63 3.47
CA ASP A 78 -1.51 -15.04 3.68
C ASP A 78 -0.23 -15.47 2.95
N LYS A 79 0.72 -16.03 3.69
CA LYS A 79 1.94 -16.59 3.09
C LYS A 79 1.69 -17.91 2.38
N ALA A 80 0.61 -18.61 2.69
CA ALA A 80 0.29 -19.97 2.24
C ALA A 80 -0.64 -19.99 1.02
N SER A 81 -1.39 -18.92 0.78
CA SER A 81 -2.24 -18.74 -0.40
C SER A 81 -1.88 -17.44 -1.13
N SER A 82 -2.39 -17.27 -2.35
CA SER A 82 -2.40 -15.99 -3.05
C SER A 82 -3.80 -15.56 -3.44
N ASP A 83 -4.82 -16.24 -2.92
CA ASP A 83 -6.22 -15.98 -3.22
C ASP A 83 -6.71 -14.67 -2.58
N ASP A 84 -5.98 -14.17 -1.57
CA ASP A 84 -6.19 -12.92 -0.84
C ASP A 84 -5.25 -11.79 -1.27
N ASP A 85 -4.41 -12.01 -2.29
CA ASP A 85 -3.46 -11.01 -2.79
C ASP A 85 -4.24 -9.82 -3.37
N GLU A 86 -4.31 -8.69 -2.66
CA GLU A 86 -4.89 -7.44 -3.18
C GLU A 86 -3.94 -6.86 -4.24
N PRO A 87 -4.33 -6.83 -5.53
CA PRO A 87 -3.49 -6.27 -6.57
C PRO A 87 -3.49 -4.75 -6.48
N VAL A 88 -2.30 -4.18 -6.33
CA VAL A 88 -2.16 -2.73 -6.28
C VAL A 88 -1.79 -2.19 -7.65
N HIS A 89 -2.74 -1.49 -8.28
CA HIS A 89 -2.61 -1.06 -9.66
C HIS A 89 -1.41 -0.12 -9.85
N ARG A 90 -0.37 -0.63 -10.55
CA ARG A 90 0.86 0.10 -10.89
C ARG A 90 1.57 0.74 -9.69
N LEU A 91 1.57 0.08 -8.52
CA LEU A 91 2.17 0.62 -7.29
C LEU A 91 3.62 1.11 -7.47
N GLY A 92 4.40 0.44 -8.32
CA GLY A 92 5.79 0.82 -8.61
C GLY A 92 5.93 2.15 -9.36
N ASP A 93 4.90 2.59 -10.09
CA ASP A 93 4.93 3.83 -10.86
C ASP A 93 4.48 5.04 -10.03
N HIS A 94 3.73 4.78 -8.95
CA HIS A 94 3.21 5.80 -8.03
C HIS A 94 4.33 6.47 -7.26
N ARG A 95 4.17 7.78 -7.03
CA ARG A 95 5.08 8.57 -6.19
C ARG A 95 4.51 8.64 -4.78
N PHE A 96 5.25 8.10 -3.84
CA PHE A 96 4.95 8.16 -2.42
C PHE A 96 5.40 9.48 -1.83
N VAL A 97 4.61 10.52 -2.10
CA VAL A 97 4.79 11.88 -1.59
C VAL A 97 3.48 12.33 -0.95
N VAL A 98 3.56 13.03 0.18
CA VAL A 98 2.37 13.55 0.86
C VAL A 98 1.56 14.41 -0.10
N GLY A 99 0.26 14.13 -0.19
CA GLY A 99 -0.66 14.81 -1.10
C GLY A 99 -1.01 14.01 -2.36
N GLU A 100 -0.14 13.08 -2.79
CA GLU A 100 -0.37 12.22 -3.95
C GLU A 100 -1.42 11.13 -3.66
N TYR A 101 -1.90 10.50 -4.73
CA TYR A 101 -2.96 9.51 -4.68
C TYR A 101 -2.50 8.17 -5.24
N VAL A 102 -2.95 7.09 -4.61
CA VAL A 102 -2.68 5.70 -5.00
C VAL A 102 -4.01 4.97 -5.10
N THR A 103 -4.18 4.17 -6.15
CA THR A 103 -5.36 3.31 -6.29
C THR A 103 -5.02 1.89 -5.86
N VAL A 104 -5.80 1.37 -4.92
CA VAL A 104 -5.74 -0.02 -4.45
C VAL A 104 -7.05 -0.68 -4.85
N THR A 105 -6.97 -1.86 -5.45
CA THR A 105 -8.16 -2.68 -5.71
C THR A 105 -8.42 -3.51 -4.46
N ASP A 106 -9.61 -3.38 -3.88
CA ASP A 106 -10.00 -4.15 -2.70
C ASP A 106 -10.35 -5.61 -3.04
N GLU A 107 -10.75 -6.37 -2.02
CA GLU A 107 -11.11 -7.79 -2.10
C GLU A 107 -12.33 -8.05 -3.02
N ASP A 108 -13.22 -7.07 -3.20
CA ASP A 108 -14.37 -7.14 -4.10
C ASP A 108 -14.04 -6.73 -5.55
N GLY A 109 -12.77 -6.41 -5.82
CA GLY A 109 -12.31 -5.98 -7.14
C GLY A 109 -12.62 -4.51 -7.45
N GLN A 110 -13.07 -3.74 -6.46
CA GLN A 110 -13.41 -2.34 -6.63
C GLN A 110 -12.15 -1.47 -6.49
N PRO A 111 -11.82 -0.62 -7.48
CA PRO A 111 -10.71 0.32 -7.35
C PRO A 111 -11.09 1.45 -6.38
N LEU A 112 -10.36 1.55 -5.28
CA LEU A 112 -10.48 2.60 -4.28
C LEU A 112 -9.25 3.50 -4.29
N THR A 113 -9.48 4.80 -4.24
CA THR A 113 -8.44 5.83 -4.23
C THR A 113 -8.07 6.19 -2.79
N TYR A 114 -6.78 6.16 -2.49
CA TYR A 114 -6.19 6.53 -1.22
C TYR A 114 -5.28 7.74 -1.42
N LYS A 115 -5.27 8.64 -0.43
CA LYS A 115 -4.36 9.78 -0.39
C LYS A 115 -3.20 9.48 0.56
N ILE A 116 -1.99 9.82 0.14
CA ILE A 116 -0.81 9.75 0.98
C ILE A 116 -0.83 10.93 1.94
N VAL A 117 -0.86 10.62 3.23
CA VAL A 117 -0.93 11.64 4.30
C VAL A 117 0.38 11.76 5.07
N GLU A 118 1.23 10.74 5.03
CA GLU A 118 2.51 10.73 5.74
C GLU A 118 3.54 9.89 4.99
N VAL A 119 4.78 10.38 4.97
CA VAL A 119 5.96 9.64 4.54
C VAL A 119 7.10 10.00 5.49
N GLN A 120 7.63 9.00 6.20
CA GLN A 120 8.70 9.16 7.18
C GLN A 120 9.80 8.13 6.90
N LYS A 121 11.06 8.53 6.95
CA LYS A 121 12.18 7.57 6.92
C LYS A 121 12.20 6.80 8.24
N ALA A 122 12.30 5.48 8.15
CA ALA A 122 12.50 4.58 9.29
C ALA A 122 13.96 4.55 9.71
#